data_AF-A0A443SJC2-F1
#
_entry.id   AF-A0A443SJC2-F1
#
_cell.length_a   1.000
_cell.length_b   1.000
_cell.length_c   1.000
_cell.angle_alpha   90.00
_cell.angle_beta   90.00
_cell.angle_gamma   90.00
#
_symmetry.space_group_name_H-M   'P 1'
#
loop_
_entity.id
_entity.type
_entity.pdbx_description
1 polymer ?
#
loop_
_entity_poly.entity_id
_entity_poly.type
_entity_poly.pdbx_seq_one_letter_code
_entity_poly.pdbx_strand_id
1 'polypeptide(L)'
;MTSHRRFDVIILGVTGMLGQYTCEQFARKGIKRSIKWAVAARNKKKISNVLRKVSVEVGRDLELTPKFEADCSDPASLTKICKECKVLVNCVGPYVDYGEYVVKACLETGTHYIDACVEPYFLEDIQCRYSREANSKNVFIIQSCGFSTLLFELGLLCTIAKFDGAINSCEMFTKVLFSRYGHRLNFSIFRTIVAIIENNVRYSRVSSRLKREMFPKTSEIRYGLPIRSRIFTEAYRSVVSGYCLNVRSGELSTLQRTQMWLQEKDDLKPIQFLMQAMVQQDNKY
;
A
#
# COMPACT_ATOMS: atom_id res chain seq x y z
N MET A 1 -4.15 -30.28 -0.51
CA MET A 1 -4.17 -30.63 -1.95
C MET A 1 -3.81 -29.39 -2.76
N THR A 2 -2.60 -29.32 -3.31
CA THR A 2 -2.20 -28.20 -4.17
C THR A 2 -2.94 -28.32 -5.50
N SER A 3 -4.04 -27.58 -5.66
CA SER A 3 -4.66 -27.39 -6.98
C SER A 3 -3.59 -26.84 -7.91
N HIS A 4 -3.37 -27.46 -9.08
CA HIS A 4 -2.34 -27.03 -10.00
C HIS A 4 -2.68 -25.63 -10.55
N ARG A 5 -2.10 -24.58 -9.94
CA ARG A 5 -2.26 -23.18 -10.40
C ARG A 5 -1.41 -22.94 -11.65
N ARG A 6 -2.02 -22.39 -12.70
CA ARG A 6 -1.37 -22.17 -14.00
C ARG A 6 -0.33 -21.06 -13.95
N PHE A 7 -0.57 -20.04 -13.13
CA PHE A 7 0.30 -18.88 -12.97
C PHE A 7 0.85 -18.77 -11.56
N ASP A 8 2.05 -18.22 -11.44
CA ASP A 8 2.58 -17.77 -10.17
C ASP A 8 1.90 -16.46 -9.77
N VAL A 9 1.73 -15.54 -10.73
CA VAL A 9 1.19 -14.20 -10.47
C VAL A 9 0.14 -13.78 -11.50
N ILE A 10 -0.98 -13.20 -11.04
CA ILE A 10 -1.86 -12.39 -11.89
C ILE A 10 -1.87 -10.95 -11.41
N ILE A 11 -1.72 -10.00 -12.33
CA ILE A 11 -1.84 -8.55 -12.05
C ILE A 11 -3.26 -8.11 -12.37
N LEU A 12 -4.06 -7.82 -11.35
CA LEU A 12 -5.42 -7.30 -11.48
C LEU A 12 -5.41 -5.76 -11.55
N GLY A 13 -6.14 -5.19 -12.50
CA GLY A 13 -6.18 -3.74 -12.70
C GLY A 13 -5.08 -3.21 -13.61
N VAL A 14 -4.57 -4.03 -14.53
CA VAL A 14 -3.43 -3.69 -15.41
C VAL A 14 -3.64 -2.42 -16.25
N THR A 15 -4.90 -2.02 -16.48
CA THR A 15 -5.23 -0.82 -17.25
C THR A 15 -5.02 0.49 -16.48
N GLY A 16 -4.94 0.43 -15.15
CA GLY A 16 -4.65 1.58 -14.29
C GLY A 16 -3.16 1.94 -14.28
N MET A 17 -2.83 3.13 -13.76
CA MET A 17 -1.43 3.62 -13.72
C MET A 17 -0.51 2.65 -12.96
N LEU A 18 -0.90 2.27 -11.73
CA LEU A 18 -0.14 1.32 -10.92
C LEU A 18 -0.03 -0.03 -11.63
N GLY A 19 -1.13 -0.55 -12.19
CA GLY A 19 -1.13 -1.81 -12.92
C GLY A 19 -0.23 -1.82 -14.16
N GLN A 20 -0.19 -0.72 -14.91
CA GLN A 20 0.74 -0.54 -16.05
C GLN A 20 2.20 -0.58 -15.58
N TYR A 21 2.53 0.16 -14.53
CA TYR A 21 3.88 0.17 -13.97
C TYR A 21 4.27 -1.21 -13.44
N THR A 22 3.38 -1.89 -12.71
CA THR A 22 3.60 -3.27 -12.25
C THR A 22 3.85 -4.20 -13.44
N CYS A 23 3.05 -4.12 -14.51
CA CYS A 23 3.23 -4.90 -15.73
C CYS A 23 4.61 -4.67 -16.36
N GLU A 24 5.05 -3.42 -16.45
CA GLU A 24 6.38 -3.04 -16.96
C GLU A 24 7.50 -3.65 -16.11
N GLN A 25 7.38 -3.62 -14.78
CA GLN A 25 8.38 -4.23 -13.88
C GLN A 25 8.41 -5.76 -14.01
N PHE A 26 7.26 -6.42 -14.16
CA PHE A 26 7.20 -7.86 -14.42
C PHE A 26 7.80 -8.22 -15.79
N ALA A 27 7.57 -7.41 -16.82
CA ALA A 27 8.19 -7.60 -18.13
C ALA A 27 9.72 -7.46 -18.08
N ARG A 28 10.26 -6.51 -17.30
CA ARG A 28 11.71 -6.31 -17.14
C ARG A 28 12.37 -7.38 -16.26
N LYS A 29 11.77 -7.70 -15.10
CA LYS A 29 12.41 -8.51 -14.04
C LYS A 29 11.79 -9.89 -13.86
N GLY A 30 10.48 -10.01 -14.02
CA GLY A 30 9.75 -11.27 -13.81
C GLY A 30 10.16 -12.36 -14.80
N ILE A 31 10.41 -11.99 -16.06
CA ILE A 31 10.90 -12.91 -17.09
C ILE A 31 12.30 -13.45 -16.74
N LYS A 32 13.20 -12.60 -16.23
CA LYS A 32 14.53 -13.04 -15.78
C LYS A 32 14.47 -14.02 -14.60
N ARG A 33 13.36 -14.01 -13.85
CA ARG A 33 13.10 -14.89 -12.72
C ARG A 33 12.19 -16.07 -13.07
N SER A 34 11.91 -16.29 -14.37
CA SER A 34 11.04 -17.37 -14.86
C SER A 34 9.64 -17.41 -14.21
N ILE A 35 9.11 -16.26 -13.81
CA ILE A 35 7.78 -16.16 -13.19
C ILE A 35 6.72 -16.35 -14.26
N LYS A 36 5.78 -17.29 -14.08
CA LYS A 36 4.60 -17.43 -14.95
C LYS A 36 3.57 -16.39 -14.54
N TRP A 37 3.35 -15.39 -15.36
CA TRP A 37 2.43 -14.29 -15.04
C TRP A 37 1.39 -14.03 -16.12
N ALA A 38 0.30 -13.41 -15.70
CA ALA A 38 -0.78 -12.98 -16.57
C ALA A 38 -1.39 -11.66 -16.05
N VAL A 39 -2.24 -11.04 -16.88
CA VAL A 39 -2.85 -9.74 -16.58
C VAL A 39 -4.36 -9.82 -16.62
N ALA A 40 -5.02 -9.04 -15.77
CA ALA A 40 -6.47 -8.98 -15.67
C ALA A 40 -6.99 -7.55 -15.56
N ALA A 41 -8.10 -7.25 -16.24
CA ALA A 41 -8.88 -6.02 -16.08
C ALA A 41 -10.27 -6.18 -16.71
N ARG A 42 -11.16 -5.21 -16.45
CA ARG A 42 -12.54 -5.21 -16.96
C ARG A 42 -12.68 -5.14 -18.48
N ASN A 43 -11.69 -4.60 -19.19
CA ASN A 43 -11.80 -4.37 -20.63
C ASN A 43 -10.61 -4.97 -21.37
N LYS A 44 -10.86 -6.10 -22.04
CA LYS A 44 -9.83 -6.86 -22.77
C LYS A 44 -9.13 -6.05 -23.87
N LYS A 45 -9.84 -5.15 -24.55
CA LYS A 45 -9.22 -4.25 -25.57
C LYS A 45 -8.21 -3.30 -24.93
N LYS A 46 -8.54 -2.70 -23.77
CA LYS A 46 -7.61 -1.85 -23.02
C LYS A 46 -6.40 -2.62 -22.51
N ILE A 47 -6.56 -3.90 -22.13
CA ILE A 47 -5.42 -4.76 -21.76
C ILE A 47 -4.44 -4.88 -22.93
N SER A 48 -4.92 -5.21 -24.13
CA SER A 48 -4.06 -5.33 -25.32
C SER A 48 -3.34 -4.03 -25.65
N ASN A 49 -4.01 -2.87 -25.49
CA ASN A 49 -3.37 -1.56 -25.69
C ASN A 49 -2.26 -1.29 -24.68
N VAL A 50 -2.47 -1.64 -23.41
CA VAL A 50 -1.45 -1.52 -22.38
C VAL A 50 -0.27 -2.42 -22.68
N LEU A 51 -0.50 -3.69 -23.02
CA LEU A 51 0.59 -4.63 -23.32
C LEU A 51 1.43 -4.13 -24.49
N ARG A 52 0.81 -3.65 -25.57
CA ARG A 52 1.53 -3.05 -26.70
C ARG A 52 2.34 -1.82 -26.31
N LYS A 53 1.78 -0.94 -25.48
CA LYS A 53 2.53 0.22 -24.95
C LYS A 53 3.74 -0.24 -24.14
N VAL A 54 3.53 -1.15 -23.18
CA VAL A 54 4.61 -1.68 -22.34
C VAL A 54 5.64 -2.42 -23.20
N SER A 55 5.25 -3.14 -24.26
CA SER A 55 6.17 -3.82 -25.17
C SER A 55 7.21 -2.86 -25.76
N VAL A 56 6.76 -1.66 -26.17
CA VAL A 56 7.65 -0.60 -26.69
C VAL A 56 8.57 -0.09 -25.59
N GLU A 57 8.04 0.25 -24.41
CA GLU A 57 8.82 0.79 -23.27
C GLU A 57 9.88 -0.17 -22.71
N VAL A 58 9.65 -1.48 -22.84
CA VAL A 58 10.59 -2.50 -22.37
C VAL A 58 11.43 -3.12 -23.49
N GLY A 59 11.18 -2.79 -24.75
CA GLY A 59 11.86 -3.37 -25.91
C GLY A 59 11.64 -4.88 -26.07
N ARG A 60 10.44 -5.37 -25.75
CA ARG A 60 10.10 -6.80 -25.78
C ARG A 60 8.64 -7.00 -26.12
N ASP A 61 8.32 -7.97 -26.98
CA ASP A 61 6.93 -8.30 -27.27
C ASP A 61 6.22 -9.01 -26.09
N LEU A 62 5.10 -8.43 -25.67
CA LEU A 62 4.22 -8.92 -24.61
C LEU A 62 2.83 -9.29 -25.13
N GLU A 63 2.60 -9.29 -26.45
CA GLU A 63 1.29 -9.53 -27.05
C GLU A 63 0.70 -10.89 -26.64
N LEU A 64 1.54 -11.92 -26.52
CA LEU A 64 1.13 -13.27 -26.11
C LEU A 64 0.93 -13.44 -24.59
N THR A 65 1.14 -12.40 -23.79
CA THR A 65 0.89 -12.45 -22.34
C THR A 65 -0.58 -12.85 -22.10
N PRO A 66 -0.86 -13.88 -21.29
CA PRO A 66 -2.24 -14.31 -21.04
C PRO A 66 -3.06 -13.21 -20.39
N LYS A 67 -4.30 -13.06 -20.89
CA LYS A 67 -5.19 -11.94 -20.55
C LYS A 67 -6.50 -12.49 -20.00
N PHE A 68 -6.94 -11.96 -18.87
CA PHE A 68 -8.23 -12.26 -18.26
C PHE A 68 -9.11 -11.03 -18.22
N GLU A 69 -10.40 -11.24 -18.46
CA GLU A 69 -11.42 -10.25 -18.12
C GLU A 69 -11.88 -10.50 -16.69
N ALA A 70 -11.82 -9.47 -15.85
CA ALA A 70 -12.23 -9.54 -14.45
C ALA A 70 -12.75 -8.20 -13.96
N ASP A 71 -13.87 -8.23 -13.25
CA ASP A 71 -14.52 -7.09 -12.61
C ASP A 71 -14.60 -7.32 -11.10
N CYS A 72 -14.20 -6.31 -10.31
CA CYS A 72 -14.26 -6.40 -8.86
C CYS A 72 -15.71 -6.41 -8.34
N SER A 73 -16.67 -5.96 -9.14
CA SER A 73 -18.10 -6.05 -8.84
C SER A 73 -18.72 -7.40 -9.23
N ASP A 74 -17.98 -8.29 -9.89
CA ASP A 74 -18.43 -9.64 -10.25
C ASP A 74 -17.60 -10.71 -9.49
N PRO A 75 -18.14 -11.27 -8.38
CA PRO A 75 -17.48 -12.29 -7.59
C PRO A 75 -17.06 -13.54 -8.38
N ALA A 76 -17.82 -13.92 -9.42
CA ALA A 76 -17.50 -15.09 -10.23
C ALA A 76 -16.24 -14.85 -11.07
N SER A 77 -16.09 -13.63 -11.62
CA SER A 77 -14.89 -13.25 -12.36
C SER A 77 -13.64 -13.22 -11.47
N LEU A 78 -13.76 -12.73 -10.23
CA LEU A 78 -12.67 -12.74 -9.25
C LEU A 78 -12.27 -14.16 -8.87
N THR A 79 -13.25 -15.01 -8.56
CA THR A 79 -13.02 -16.43 -8.23
C THR A 79 -12.28 -17.15 -9.36
N LYS A 80 -12.67 -16.88 -10.61
CA LYS A 80 -12.05 -17.47 -11.80
C LYS A 80 -10.56 -17.11 -11.89
N ILE A 81 -10.19 -15.84 -11.76
CA ILE A 81 -8.77 -15.45 -11.85
C ILE A 81 -7.97 -15.89 -10.62
N CYS A 82 -8.58 -15.89 -9.44
CA CYS A 82 -7.90 -16.32 -8.22
C CYS A 82 -7.46 -17.78 -8.35
N LYS A 83 -8.38 -18.67 -8.78
CA LYS A 83 -8.10 -20.10 -9.02
C LYS A 83 -7.00 -20.38 -10.06
N GLU A 84 -6.63 -19.40 -10.89
CA GLU A 84 -5.60 -19.55 -11.91
C GLU A 84 -4.18 -19.21 -11.41
N CYS A 85 -4.05 -18.51 -10.29
CA CYS A 85 -2.75 -18.02 -9.80
C CYS A 85 -2.42 -18.43 -8.35
N LYS A 86 -1.14 -18.35 -7.97
CA LYS A 86 -0.71 -18.48 -6.57
C LYS A 86 -0.82 -17.15 -5.82
N VAL A 87 -0.46 -16.06 -6.49
CA VAL A 87 -0.50 -14.69 -5.95
C VAL A 87 -1.30 -13.79 -6.88
N LEU A 88 -2.26 -13.06 -6.32
CA LEU A 88 -2.97 -12.00 -7.01
C LEU A 88 -2.43 -10.64 -6.56
N VAL A 89 -1.89 -9.88 -7.50
CA VAL A 89 -1.44 -8.49 -7.29
C VAL A 89 -2.60 -7.56 -7.62
N ASN A 90 -3.22 -6.99 -6.59
CA ASN A 90 -4.32 -6.04 -6.75
C ASN A 90 -3.80 -4.63 -6.98
N CYS A 91 -4.09 -4.06 -8.15
CA CYS A 91 -3.83 -2.66 -8.49
C CYS A 91 -5.14 -1.88 -8.74
N VAL A 92 -6.28 -2.37 -8.24
CA VAL A 92 -7.59 -1.74 -8.41
C VAL A 92 -7.92 -0.89 -7.18
N GLY A 93 -7.94 0.42 -7.36
CA GLY A 93 -8.40 1.39 -6.38
C GLY A 93 -9.68 2.12 -6.82
N PRO A 94 -10.37 2.82 -5.89
CA PRO A 94 -10.09 2.90 -4.45
C PRO A 94 -10.28 1.55 -3.72
N TYR A 95 -9.41 1.24 -2.76
CA TYR A 95 -9.40 -0.07 -2.11
C TYR A 95 -10.53 -0.24 -1.09
N VAL A 96 -10.99 0.85 -0.47
CA VAL A 96 -12.18 0.84 0.40
C VAL A 96 -13.42 0.34 -0.36
N ASP A 97 -13.53 0.66 -1.65
CA ASP A 97 -14.68 0.28 -2.47
C ASP A 97 -14.56 -1.14 -3.03
N TYR A 98 -13.37 -1.50 -3.53
CA TYR A 98 -13.19 -2.72 -4.33
C TYR A 98 -12.30 -3.78 -3.67
N GLY A 99 -11.41 -3.38 -2.77
CA GLY A 99 -10.35 -4.23 -2.25
C GLY A 99 -10.87 -5.42 -1.45
N GLU A 100 -11.96 -5.25 -0.70
CA GLU A 100 -12.52 -6.33 0.12
C GLU A 100 -13.03 -7.50 -0.74
N TYR A 101 -13.69 -7.22 -1.86
CA TYR A 101 -14.17 -8.26 -2.77
C TYR A 101 -13.01 -9.13 -3.28
N VAL A 102 -11.87 -8.50 -3.56
CA VAL A 102 -10.65 -9.19 -4.00
C VAL A 102 -10.04 -10.01 -2.86
N VAL A 103 -9.96 -9.47 -1.65
CA VAL A 103 -9.47 -10.20 -0.47
C VAL A 103 -10.34 -11.42 -0.16
N LYS A 104 -11.67 -11.29 -0.18
CA LYS A 104 -12.61 -12.42 0.00
C LYS A 104 -12.38 -13.51 -1.04
N ALA A 105 -12.36 -13.16 -2.32
CA ALA A 105 -12.13 -14.13 -3.39
C ALA A 105 -10.77 -14.84 -3.22
N CYS A 106 -9.73 -14.13 -2.78
CA CYS A 106 -8.43 -14.72 -2.47
C CYS A 106 -8.53 -15.73 -1.32
N LEU A 107 -9.18 -15.37 -0.21
CA LEU A 107 -9.38 -16.26 0.94
C LEU A 107 -10.24 -17.47 0.62
N GLU A 108 -11.33 -17.30 -0.12
CA GLU A 108 -12.23 -18.38 -0.54
C GLU A 108 -11.52 -19.40 -1.43
N THR A 109 -10.60 -18.93 -2.26
CA THR A 109 -9.87 -19.79 -3.20
C THR A 109 -8.52 -20.25 -2.67
N GLY A 110 -8.04 -19.79 -1.51
CA GLY A 110 -6.69 -20.12 -1.03
C GLY A 110 -5.56 -19.44 -1.83
N THR A 111 -5.84 -18.29 -2.44
CA THR A 111 -4.89 -17.51 -3.25
C THR A 111 -4.24 -16.44 -2.40
N HIS A 112 -2.93 -16.25 -2.49
CA HIS A 112 -2.25 -15.16 -1.78
C HIS A 112 -2.58 -13.81 -2.41
N TYR A 113 -2.65 -12.78 -1.57
CA TYR A 113 -3.02 -11.43 -1.98
C TYR A 113 -1.88 -10.45 -1.70
N ILE A 114 -1.63 -9.54 -2.63
CA ILE A 114 -0.73 -8.41 -2.44
C ILE A 114 -1.31 -7.12 -3.05
N ASP A 115 -1.13 -5.98 -2.38
CA ASP A 115 -1.50 -4.66 -2.92
C ASP A 115 -0.48 -3.56 -2.60
N ALA A 116 -0.75 -2.35 -3.11
CA ALA A 116 -0.01 -1.13 -2.76
C ALA A 116 -0.95 -0.08 -2.14
N CYS A 117 -1.89 -0.51 -1.31
CA CYS A 117 -2.91 0.35 -0.70
C CYS A 117 -2.30 1.32 0.33
N VAL A 118 -2.84 2.55 0.36
CA VAL A 118 -2.51 3.61 1.33
C VAL A 118 -3.77 4.19 2.01
N GLU A 119 -4.86 3.42 2.05
CA GLU A 119 -6.15 3.82 2.63
C GLU A 119 -6.29 3.23 4.05
N PRO A 120 -6.07 4.01 5.14
CA PRO A 120 -5.94 3.47 6.50
C PRO A 120 -7.13 2.61 6.96
N TYR A 121 -8.36 3.04 6.64
CA TYR A 121 -9.57 2.29 6.99
C TYR A 121 -9.53 0.88 6.41
N PHE A 122 -9.23 0.73 5.12
CA PHE A 122 -9.16 -0.57 4.46
C PHE A 122 -8.03 -1.43 5.05
N LEU A 123 -6.85 -0.85 5.27
CA LEU A 123 -5.70 -1.57 5.81
C LEU A 123 -6.03 -2.23 7.16
N GLU A 124 -6.57 -1.45 8.10
CA GLU A 124 -6.84 -1.95 9.45
C GLU A 124 -8.10 -2.82 9.52
N ASP A 125 -9.11 -2.54 8.69
CA ASP A 125 -10.35 -3.30 8.70
C ASP A 125 -10.17 -4.70 8.13
N ILE A 126 -9.40 -4.84 7.04
CA ILE A 126 -9.04 -6.15 6.49
C ILE A 126 -8.27 -6.98 7.53
N GLN A 127 -7.30 -6.37 8.23
CA GLN A 127 -6.56 -7.07 9.26
C GLN A 127 -7.46 -7.53 10.41
N CYS A 128 -8.32 -6.64 10.92
CA CYS A 128 -9.28 -6.97 11.99
C CYS A 128 -10.16 -8.17 11.61
N ARG A 129 -10.72 -8.17 10.40
CA ARG A 129 -11.75 -9.14 10.01
C ARG A 129 -11.16 -10.46 9.53
N TYR A 130 -10.05 -10.41 8.79
CA TYR A 130 -9.59 -11.57 8.03
C TYR A 130 -8.29 -12.18 8.55
N SER A 131 -7.58 -11.59 9.53
CA SER A 131 -6.30 -12.14 9.99
C SER A 131 -6.41 -13.59 10.49
N ARG A 132 -7.46 -13.94 11.24
CA ARG A 132 -7.68 -15.31 11.74
C ARG A 132 -8.01 -16.30 10.62
N GLU A 133 -8.86 -15.89 9.68
CA GLU A 133 -9.24 -16.72 8.53
C GLU A 133 -8.07 -16.95 7.57
N ALA A 134 -7.31 -15.90 7.28
CA ALA A 134 -6.10 -15.98 6.48
C ALA A 134 -5.10 -16.98 7.08
N ASN A 135 -4.91 -16.92 8.41
CA ASN A 135 -4.07 -17.86 9.13
C ASN A 135 -4.60 -19.30 9.06
N SER A 136 -5.88 -19.54 9.31
CA SER A 136 -6.46 -20.90 9.26
C SER A 136 -6.42 -21.52 7.86
N LYS A 137 -6.46 -20.69 6.82
CA LYS A 137 -6.38 -21.12 5.41
C LYS A 137 -4.95 -21.14 4.85
N ASN A 138 -3.94 -20.77 5.64
CA ASN A 138 -2.55 -20.60 5.18
C ASN A 138 -2.42 -19.66 3.96
N VAL A 139 -3.16 -18.55 3.98
CA VAL A 139 -3.17 -17.53 2.93
C VAL A 139 -2.49 -16.26 3.43
N PHE A 140 -1.45 -15.80 2.73
CA PHE A 140 -0.87 -14.49 2.98
C PHE A 140 -1.72 -13.38 2.36
N ILE A 141 -2.08 -12.38 3.17
CA ILE A 141 -2.67 -11.11 2.74
C ILE A 141 -1.65 -10.02 3.08
N ILE A 142 -0.95 -9.51 2.07
CA ILE A 142 0.11 -8.52 2.25
C ILE A 142 -0.36 -7.18 1.67
N GLN A 143 -0.59 -6.21 2.54
CA GLN A 143 -1.07 -4.89 2.12
C GLN A 143 0.07 -3.87 2.10
N SER A 144 -0.14 -2.76 1.40
CA SER A 144 0.73 -1.57 1.43
C SER A 144 2.17 -1.81 0.94
N CYS A 145 2.35 -2.67 -0.07
CA CYS A 145 3.65 -2.88 -0.75
C CYS A 145 3.97 -1.78 -1.78
N GLY A 146 3.57 -0.54 -1.50
CA GLY A 146 3.90 0.63 -2.31
C GLY A 146 5.33 1.11 -2.04
N PHE A 147 5.88 1.87 -2.99
CA PHE A 147 7.24 2.43 -2.86
C PHE A 147 7.36 3.37 -1.64
N SER A 148 6.39 4.26 -1.42
CA SER A 148 6.40 5.20 -0.29
C SER A 148 6.39 4.47 1.05
N THR A 149 5.44 3.55 1.26
CA THR A 149 5.35 2.75 2.48
C THR A 149 6.65 1.99 2.75
N LEU A 150 7.17 1.29 1.74
CA LEU A 150 8.38 0.49 1.90
C LEU A 150 9.59 1.36 2.27
N LEU A 151 9.72 2.54 1.65
CA LEU A 151 10.80 3.47 1.95
C LEU A 151 10.75 3.93 3.41
N PHE A 152 9.56 4.24 3.94
CA PHE A 152 9.41 4.67 5.33
C PHE A 152 9.62 3.52 6.32
N GLU A 153 9.04 2.35 6.07
CA GLU A 153 9.23 1.15 6.90
C GLU A 153 10.70 0.74 6.98
N LEU A 154 11.36 0.60 5.83
CA LEU A 154 12.78 0.22 5.79
C LEU A 154 13.67 1.30 6.40
N GLY A 155 13.40 2.58 6.13
CA GLY A 155 14.14 3.69 6.70
C GLY A 155 14.09 3.66 8.23
N LEU A 156 12.90 3.42 8.78
CA LEU A 156 12.73 3.27 10.22
C LEU A 156 13.46 2.04 10.77
N LEU A 157 13.22 0.85 10.22
CA LEU A 157 13.83 -0.39 10.71
C LEU A 157 15.36 -0.32 10.64
N CYS A 158 15.92 0.26 9.57
CA CYS A 158 17.36 0.51 9.47
C CYS A 158 17.86 1.48 10.54
N THR A 159 17.08 2.52 10.86
CA THR A 159 17.44 3.48 11.90
C THR A 159 17.45 2.80 13.26
N ILE A 160 16.40 2.03 13.60
CA ILE A 160 16.33 1.24 14.84
C ILE A 160 17.53 0.31 14.97
N ALA A 161 17.85 -0.42 13.91
CA ALA A 161 18.93 -1.42 13.94
C ALA A 161 20.34 -0.82 14.08
N LYS A 162 20.54 0.46 13.69
CA LYS A 162 21.85 1.11 13.66
C LYS A 162 22.04 2.20 14.71
N PHE A 163 20.97 2.62 15.39
CA PHE A 163 21.04 3.68 16.37
C PHE A 163 21.59 3.13 17.69
N ASP A 164 22.69 3.72 18.18
CA ASP A 164 23.31 3.34 19.44
C ASP A 164 22.53 3.95 20.62
N GLY A 165 21.43 3.27 20.99
CA GLY A 165 20.55 3.66 22.08
C GLY A 165 19.08 3.37 21.79
N ALA A 166 18.20 3.90 22.64
CA ALA A 166 16.76 3.76 22.48
C ALA A 166 16.19 4.92 21.65
N ILE A 167 15.62 4.61 20.49
CA ILE A 167 14.83 5.60 19.75
C ILE A 167 13.53 5.82 20.51
N ASN A 168 13.23 7.09 20.79
CA ASN A 168 12.00 7.46 21.45
C ASN A 168 10.93 7.97 20.47
N SER A 169 11.38 8.69 19.45
CA SER A 169 10.51 9.31 18.46
C SER A 169 11.23 9.51 17.13
N CYS A 170 10.45 9.51 16.04
CA CYS A 170 10.92 9.73 14.69
C CYS A 170 9.99 10.69 13.96
N GLU A 171 10.56 11.75 13.38
CA GLU A 171 9.85 12.69 12.48
C GLU A 171 10.30 12.42 11.05
N MET A 172 9.34 12.21 10.15
CA MET A 172 9.59 11.98 8.73
C MET A 172 9.09 13.16 7.90
N PHE A 173 9.99 13.75 7.13
CA PHE A 173 9.70 14.89 6.26
C PHE A 173 9.74 14.47 4.80
N THR A 174 8.62 14.65 4.10
CA THR A 174 8.54 14.40 2.65
C THR A 174 8.39 15.72 1.92
N LYS A 175 9.38 16.09 1.12
CA LYS A 175 9.28 17.24 0.21
C LYS A 175 8.61 16.81 -1.08
N VAL A 176 7.42 17.37 -1.33
CA VAL A 176 6.77 17.23 -2.63
C VAL A 176 7.36 18.28 -3.55
N LEU A 177 8.06 17.86 -4.59
CA LEU A 177 8.67 18.78 -5.55
C LEU A 177 7.62 19.26 -6.52
N PHE A 178 7.38 20.58 -6.52
CA PHE A 178 6.42 21.16 -7.44
C PHE A 178 7.06 21.55 -8.79
N SER A 179 6.47 21.19 -9.92
CA SER A 179 6.92 21.67 -11.24
C SER A 179 6.40 23.08 -11.45
N ARG A 180 7.17 23.91 -12.17
CA ARG A 180 6.78 25.30 -12.52
C ARG A 180 5.47 25.40 -13.31
N TYR A 181 5.01 24.30 -13.92
CA TYR A 181 3.77 24.23 -14.69
C TYR A 181 2.60 23.62 -13.90
N GLY A 182 2.75 23.49 -12.57
CA GLY A 182 1.79 22.82 -11.71
C GLY A 182 1.91 21.29 -11.73
N HIS A 183 0.94 20.62 -11.10
CA HIS A 183 0.93 19.17 -10.92
C HIS A 183 -0.25 18.56 -11.62
N ARG A 184 0.01 17.42 -12.26
CA ARG A 184 -1.06 16.53 -12.68
C ARG A 184 -1.28 15.51 -11.58
N LEU A 185 -2.34 15.70 -10.79
CA LEU A 185 -2.81 14.66 -9.88
C LEU A 185 -3.57 13.62 -10.70
N ASN A 186 -3.20 12.35 -10.57
CA ASN A 186 -3.97 11.29 -11.20
C ASN A 186 -5.34 11.15 -10.51
N PHE A 187 -6.40 10.94 -11.31
CA PHE A 187 -7.76 10.77 -10.80
C PHE A 187 -7.87 9.66 -9.74
N SER A 188 -7.10 8.56 -9.88
CA SER A 188 -7.12 7.47 -8.90
C SER A 188 -6.56 7.92 -7.54
N ILE A 189 -5.49 8.73 -7.55
CA ILE A 189 -4.93 9.31 -6.32
C ILE A 189 -5.93 10.26 -5.68
N PHE A 190 -6.57 11.12 -6.48
CA PHE A 190 -7.64 12.00 -6.00
C PHE A 190 -8.76 11.20 -5.33
N ARG A 191 -9.24 10.12 -5.96
CA ARG A 191 -10.28 9.25 -5.40
C ARG A 191 -9.84 8.57 -4.09
N THR A 192 -8.58 8.14 -3.99
CA THR A 192 -8.02 7.62 -2.73
C THR A 192 -8.01 8.69 -1.63
N ILE A 193 -7.64 9.93 -1.92
CA ILE A 193 -7.69 11.03 -0.94
C ILE A 193 -9.12 11.25 -0.45
N VAL A 194 -10.09 11.30 -1.36
CA VAL A 194 -11.52 11.41 -1.01
C VAL A 194 -11.96 10.24 -0.13
N ALA A 195 -11.62 9.01 -0.49
CA ALA A 195 -11.96 7.82 0.29
C ALA A 195 -11.38 7.86 1.72
N ILE A 196 -10.15 8.36 1.90
CA ILE A 196 -9.53 8.54 3.23
C ILE A 196 -10.33 9.53 4.06
N ILE A 197 -10.73 10.67 3.49
CA ILE A 197 -11.50 11.71 4.19
C ILE A 197 -12.88 11.18 4.57
N GLU A 198 -13.61 10.59 3.63
CA GLU A 198 -14.96 10.06 3.84
C GLU A 198 -15.00 8.97 4.93
N ASN A 199 -13.95 8.17 5.04
CA ASN A 199 -13.90 7.05 5.98
C ASN A 199 -13.15 7.35 7.28
N ASN A 200 -12.75 8.60 7.56
CA ASN A 200 -11.94 8.95 8.73
C ASN A 200 -12.59 8.57 10.09
N VAL A 201 -13.91 8.70 10.20
CA VAL A 201 -14.66 8.27 11.40
C VAL A 201 -14.64 6.74 11.55
N ARG A 202 -14.84 6.01 10.44
CA ARG A 202 -14.80 4.54 10.42
C ARG A 202 -13.40 4.03 10.75
N TYR A 203 -12.37 4.66 10.17
CA TYR A 203 -10.97 4.41 10.49
C TYR A 203 -10.72 4.50 11.99
N SER A 204 -11.14 5.58 12.64
CA SER A 204 -10.92 5.78 14.08
C SER A 204 -11.54 4.65 14.94
N ARG A 205 -12.73 4.17 14.56
CA ARG A 205 -13.41 3.04 15.23
C ARG A 205 -12.68 1.72 15.02
N VAL A 206 -12.30 1.43 13.78
CA VAL A 206 -11.56 0.22 13.43
C VAL A 206 -10.18 0.20 14.09
N SER A 207 -9.48 1.33 14.13
CA SER A 207 -8.17 1.43 14.77
C SER A 207 -8.22 1.18 16.28
N SER A 208 -9.25 1.70 16.94
CA SER A 208 -9.50 1.43 18.35
C SER A 208 -9.79 -0.05 18.60
N ARG A 209 -10.55 -0.70 17.71
CA ARG A 209 -10.84 -2.13 17.75
C ARG A 209 -9.57 -2.97 17.52
N LEU A 210 -8.79 -2.65 16.48
CA LEU A 210 -7.55 -3.33 16.14
C LEU A 210 -6.58 -3.37 17.32
N LYS A 211 -6.35 -2.21 17.95
CA LYS A 211 -5.48 -2.09 19.13
C LYS A 211 -5.94 -3.01 20.26
N ARG A 212 -7.23 -2.95 20.61
CA ARG A 212 -7.79 -3.75 21.70
C ARG A 212 -7.75 -5.26 21.42
N GLU A 213 -8.05 -5.69 20.20
CA GLU A 213 -8.23 -7.11 19.88
C GLU A 213 -6.94 -7.81 19.44
N MET A 214 -6.01 -7.08 18.82
CA MET A 214 -4.81 -7.68 18.21
C MET A 214 -3.51 -7.25 18.88
N PHE A 215 -3.49 -6.11 19.57
CA PHE A 215 -2.28 -5.54 20.19
C PHE A 215 -2.53 -5.09 21.64
N PRO A 216 -3.04 -5.97 22.52
CA PRO A 216 -3.42 -5.62 23.88
C PRO A 216 -2.24 -5.14 24.75
N LYS A 217 -1.00 -5.50 24.41
CA LYS A 217 0.20 -5.02 25.14
C LYS A 217 0.64 -3.61 24.75
N THR A 218 -0.03 -2.99 23.77
CA THR A 218 0.35 -1.65 23.32
C THR A 218 0.31 -0.66 24.48
N SER A 219 1.46 -0.10 24.84
CA SER A 219 1.58 0.86 25.94
C SER A 219 1.55 2.30 25.44
N GLU A 220 1.17 3.23 26.32
CA GLU A 220 1.31 4.64 26.00
C GLU A 220 2.77 5.07 25.87
N ILE A 221 3.00 6.03 24.97
CA ILE A 221 4.31 6.62 24.71
C ILE A 221 4.59 7.62 25.84
N ARG A 222 5.54 7.29 26.73
CA ARG A 222 5.85 8.11 27.92
C ARG A 222 6.57 9.42 27.61
N TYR A 223 7.44 9.42 26.60
CA TYR A 223 8.18 10.62 26.19
C TYR A 223 7.73 10.95 24.77
N GLY A 224 6.95 12.01 24.64
CA GLY A 224 6.39 12.39 23.36
C GLY A 224 7.32 13.28 22.54
N LEU A 225 7.10 13.33 21.23
CA LEU A 225 7.57 14.43 20.38
C LEU A 225 7.08 15.76 20.97
N PRO A 226 7.94 16.78 21.03
CA PRO A 226 7.50 18.10 21.45
C PRO A 226 6.36 18.55 20.55
N ILE A 227 5.31 19.11 21.16
CA ILE A 227 4.15 19.61 20.42
C ILE A 227 4.62 20.79 19.57
N ARG A 228 4.69 20.59 18.26
CA ARG A 228 4.91 21.66 17.28
C ARG A 228 3.54 22.06 16.69
N SER A 229 3.37 23.35 16.37
CA SER A 229 2.10 23.85 15.81
C SER A 229 1.67 23.01 14.60
N ARG A 230 0.37 22.67 14.55
CA ARG A 230 -0.23 21.82 13.51
C ARG A 230 -0.25 22.47 12.12
N ILE A 231 -0.02 23.79 12.06
CA ILE A 231 -0.15 24.62 10.88
C ILE A 231 0.98 25.65 10.95
N PHE A 232 1.81 25.71 9.89
CA PHE A 232 2.78 26.77 9.60
C PHE A 232 3.62 27.26 10.79
N THR A 233 4.83 26.73 11.02
CA THR A 233 5.75 27.36 11.99
C THR A 233 7.23 27.30 11.63
N GLU A 234 7.88 28.42 11.94
CA GLU A 234 9.32 28.67 12.12
C GLU A 234 10.03 27.62 12.99
N ALA A 235 9.29 26.85 13.81
CA ALA A 235 9.80 25.74 14.62
C ALA A 235 10.46 24.61 13.81
N TYR A 236 10.19 24.51 12.51
CA TYR A 236 10.84 23.54 11.63
C TYR A 236 11.96 24.14 10.77
N ARG A 237 12.20 25.45 10.82
CA ARG A 237 13.17 26.15 9.95
C ARG A 237 14.61 25.66 10.14
N SER A 238 14.94 25.16 11.34
CA SER A 238 16.23 24.55 11.67
C SER A 238 16.43 23.16 11.08
N VAL A 239 15.34 22.47 10.67
CA VAL A 239 15.37 21.11 10.13
C VAL A 239 15.07 21.12 8.62
N VAL A 240 14.13 21.98 8.19
CA VAL A 240 13.64 22.05 6.82
C VAL A 240 13.34 23.48 6.40
N SER A 241 13.74 23.84 5.17
CA SER A 241 13.44 25.15 4.58
C SER A 241 12.02 25.17 3.97
N GLY A 242 10.99 25.28 4.81
CA GLY A 242 9.61 25.35 4.31
C GLY A 242 8.55 25.16 5.38
N TYR A 243 7.31 25.01 4.92
CA TYR A 243 6.16 24.78 5.79
C TYR A 243 5.81 23.30 5.86
N CYS A 244 5.46 22.79 7.04
CA CYS A 244 5.10 21.40 7.25
C CYS A 244 3.62 21.25 7.59
N LEU A 245 2.98 20.26 6.96
CA LEU A 245 1.62 19.83 7.25
C LEU A 245 1.68 18.39 7.76
N ASN A 246 1.04 18.13 8.90
CA ASN A 246 0.92 16.77 9.43
C ASN A 246 -0.01 15.96 8.54
N VAL A 247 0.48 14.83 8.02
CA VAL A 247 -0.30 13.98 7.11
C VAL A 247 -0.76 12.74 7.86
N ARG A 248 -2.08 12.54 7.90
CA ARG A 248 -2.68 11.26 8.30
C ARG A 248 -2.82 10.40 7.05
N SER A 249 -1.77 9.66 6.70
CA SER A 249 -1.76 8.80 5.52
C SER A 249 -1.85 7.32 5.88
N GLY A 250 -2.09 6.46 4.88
CA GLY A 250 -2.02 5.01 5.04
C GLY A 250 -0.65 4.52 5.47
N GLU A 251 0.42 5.18 5.02
CA GLU A 251 1.78 4.87 5.46
C GLU A 251 1.94 5.03 6.97
N LEU A 252 1.36 6.08 7.57
CA LEU A 252 1.39 6.26 9.02
C LEU A 252 0.67 5.11 9.76
N SER A 253 -0.46 4.65 9.24
CA SER A 253 -1.18 3.49 9.82
C SER A 253 -0.34 2.22 9.72
N THR A 254 0.36 1.98 8.60
CA THR A 254 1.27 0.83 8.47
C THR A 254 2.43 0.91 9.46
N LEU A 255 3.10 2.06 9.58
CA LEU A 255 4.18 2.26 10.56
C LEU A 255 3.71 2.02 11.99
N GLN A 256 2.56 2.58 12.36
CA GLN A 256 1.98 2.36 13.68
C GLN A 256 1.71 0.88 13.95
N ARG A 257 1.20 0.14 12.96
CA ARG A 257 0.95 -1.30 13.09
C ARG A 257 2.23 -2.12 13.19
N THR A 258 3.27 -1.78 12.43
CA THR A 258 4.59 -2.42 12.58
C THR A 258 5.10 -2.25 14.02
N GLN A 259 4.96 -1.06 14.60
CA GLN A 259 5.41 -0.79 15.97
C GLN A 259 4.58 -1.52 17.02
N MET A 260 3.26 -1.55 16.86
CA MET A 260 2.38 -2.33 17.73
C MET A 260 2.72 -3.83 17.65
N TRP A 261 3.05 -4.33 16.46
CA TRP A 261 3.48 -5.72 16.28
C TRP A 261 4.83 -6.01 16.96
N LEU A 262 5.83 -5.15 16.76
CA LEU A 262 7.14 -5.28 17.41
C LEU A 262 7.02 -5.23 18.93
N GLN A 263 6.16 -4.36 19.46
CA GLN A 263 5.89 -4.34 20.90
C GLN A 263 5.18 -5.63 21.37
N GLU A 264 4.15 -6.07 20.64
CA GLU A 264 3.36 -7.25 21.03
C GLU A 264 4.19 -8.55 21.00
N LYS A 265 5.10 -8.68 20.01
CA LYS A 265 5.90 -9.88 19.74
C LYS A 265 7.29 -9.88 20.37
N ASP A 266 7.99 -8.75 20.29
CA ASP A 266 9.40 -8.67 20.65
C ASP A 266 9.63 -7.80 21.91
N ASP A 267 8.55 -7.32 22.55
CA ASP A 267 8.56 -6.43 23.72
C ASP A 267 9.39 -5.15 23.51
N LEU A 268 9.50 -4.73 22.24
CA LEU A 268 10.21 -3.51 21.88
C LEU A 268 9.41 -2.28 22.32
N LYS A 269 10.13 -1.29 22.85
CA LYS A 269 9.54 0.01 23.21
C LYS A 269 8.94 0.68 21.97
N PRO A 270 7.68 1.14 22.01
CA PRO A 270 7.06 1.79 20.87
C PRO A 270 7.71 3.15 20.61
N ILE A 271 7.94 3.45 19.34
CA ILE A 271 8.46 4.74 18.90
C ILE A 271 7.28 5.63 18.47
N GLN A 272 7.33 6.92 18.83
CA GLN A 272 6.35 7.87 18.30
C GLN A 272 6.69 8.29 16.87
N PHE A 273 5.70 8.27 16.00
CA PHE A 273 5.85 8.70 14.61
C PHE A 273 5.05 9.94 14.29
N LEU A 274 5.70 10.87 13.59
CA LEU A 274 5.06 11.98 12.93
C LEU A 274 5.48 12.00 11.46
N MET A 275 4.51 12.00 10.55
CA MET A 275 4.73 12.15 9.12
C MET A 275 4.28 13.52 8.66
N GLN A 276 5.13 14.19 7.88
CA GLN A 276 4.92 15.57 7.48
C GLN A 276 5.18 15.76 6.00
N ALA A 277 4.25 16.42 5.32
CA ALA A 277 4.44 16.91 3.97
C ALA A 277 4.99 18.33 4.04
N MET A 278 6.12 18.56 3.38
CA MET A 278 6.72 19.87 3.25
C MET A 278 6.21 20.56 2.00
N VAL A 279 5.78 21.81 2.18
CA VAL A 279 5.44 22.76 1.13
C VAL A 279 6.48 23.87 1.17
N GLN A 280 7.26 24.01 0.10
CA GLN A 280 8.19 25.10 -0.09
C GLN A 280 7.75 25.87 -1.33
N GLN A 281 7.53 27.18 -1.18
CA GLN A 281 7.42 28.07 -2.32
C GLN A 281 8.84 28.29 -2.85
N ASP A 282 9.09 27.90 -4.10
CA ASP A 282 10.38 28.20 -4.73
C ASP A 282 10.47 29.72 -4.93
N ASN A 283 11.24 30.40 -4.07
CA ASN A 283 11.55 31.83 -4.18
C ASN A 283 12.53 32.12 -5.35
N LYS A 284 12.63 31.24 -6.35
CA LYS A 284 13.43 31.47 -7.55
C LYS A 284 12.65 32.30 -8.58
N TYR A 285 11.91 33.33 -8.15
CA TYR A 285 11.37 34.40 -8.99
C TYR A 285 11.19 35.64 -8.13
#